data_AF-A0A167GH26-F1
#
_entry.id   AF-A0A167GH26-F1
#
_cell.length_a   1.000
_cell.length_b   1.000
_cell.length_c   1.000
_cell.angle_alpha   90.00
_cell.angle_beta   90.00
_cell.angle_gamma   90.00
#
_symmetry.space_group_name_H-M   'P 1'
#
loop_
_entity.id
_entity.type
_entity.pdbx_description
1 polymer ?
#
loop_
_entity_poly.entity_id
_entity_poly.type
_entity_poly.pdbx_seq_one_letter_code
_entity_poly.pdbx_strand_id
1 'polypeptide(L)' 'MKSLNINEKKLVVAWVLCIFCWANTALVMSFSPFTFLEVSALCFAVVVTQLTIYWTKKVGENNPMVASVYKNLIGD' A
#
# COMPACT_ATOMS: atom_id res chain seq x y z
N MET A 1 18.65 -4.63 13.69
CA MET A 1 18.24 -5.67 12.71
C MET A 1 16.88 -6.30 12.99
N LYS A 2 16.53 -6.74 14.22
CA LYS A 2 15.19 -7.33 14.50
C LYS A 2 13.99 -6.39 14.19
N SER A 3 14.11 -5.08 14.44
CA SER A 3 13.04 -4.11 14.16
C SER A 3 12.77 -3.90 12.66
N LEU A 4 13.82 -3.92 11.83
CA LEU A 4 13.74 -3.79 10.37
C LEU A 4 12.94 -4.95 9.75
N ASN A 5 13.25 -6.18 10.17
CA ASN A 5 12.56 -7.39 9.71
C ASN A 5 11.06 -7.43 10.11
N ILE A 6 10.71 -6.85 11.27
CA ILE A 6 9.31 -6.76 11.72
C ILE A 6 8.54 -5.71 10.89
N ASN A 7 9.19 -4.60 10.51
CA ASN A 7 8.57 -3.55 9.69
C ASN A 7 8.32 -4.01 8.26
N GLU A 8 9.24 -4.78 7.67
CA GLU A 8 9.08 -5.36 6.33
C GLU A 8 7.91 -6.36 6.27
N LYS A 9 7.77 -7.25 7.25
CA LYS A 9 6.63 -8.18 7.32
C LYS A 9 5.29 -7.47 7.45
N LYS A 10 5.22 -6.41 8.28
CA LYS A 10 4.02 -5.58 8.41
C LYS A 10 3.66 -4.89 7.10
N LEU A 11 4.67 -4.45 6.34
CA LEU A 11 4.47 -3.82 5.05
C LEU A 11 3.91 -4.80 4.01
N VAL A 12 4.43 -6.04 3.97
CA VAL A 12 3.89 -7.09 3.11
C VAL A 12 2.43 -7.39 3.45
N VAL A 13 2.10 -7.51 4.74
CA VAL A 13 0.70 -7.70 5.19
C VAL A 13 -0.19 -6.53 4.76
N ALA A 14 0.30 -5.28 4.87
CA ALA A 14 -0.43 -4.10 4.43
C ALA A 14 -0.73 -4.12 2.92
N TRP A 15 0.23 -4.53 2.09
CA TRP A 15 0.02 -4.69 0.65
C TRP A 15 -0.95 -5.81 0.31
N VAL A 16 -0.90 -6.93 1.02
CA VAL A 16 -1.87 -8.03 0.86
C VAL A 16 -3.28 -7.55 1.20
N LEU A 17 -3.46 -6.81 2.29
CA LEU A 17 -4.74 -6.21 2.65
C LEU A 17 -5.22 -5.18 1.61
N CYS A 18 -4.29 -4.40 1.04
CA CYS A 18 -4.59 -3.46 -0.05
C CYS A 18 -5.14 -4.21 -1.29
N ILE A 19 -4.52 -5.32 -1.68
CA ILE A 19 -5.00 -6.17 -2.79
C ILE A 19 -6.40 -6.72 -2.50
N PHE A 20 -6.64 -7.23 -1.28
CA PHE A 20 -7.97 -7.71 -0.89
C PHE A 20 -9.01 -6.58 -0.89
N CYS A 21 -8.63 -5.36 -0.51
CA CYS A 21 -9.50 -4.18 -0.57
C CYS A 21 -9.90 -3.87 -2.02
N TRP A 22 -8.96 -3.89 -2.96
CA TRP A 22 -9.25 -3.72 -4.38
C TRP A 22 -10.10 -4.84 -4.96
N ALA A 23 -9.85 -6.10 -4.56
CA ALA A 23 -10.69 -7.23 -4.94
C ALA A 23 -12.13 -7.04 -4.45
N ASN A 24 -12.31 -6.58 -3.20
CA ASN A 24 -13.63 -6.26 -2.66
C ASN A 24 -14.30 -5.13 -3.44
N THR A 25 -13.59 -4.06 -3.78
CA THR A 25 -14.13 -2.97 -4.61
C THR A 25 -14.55 -3.46 -6.00
N ALA A 26 -13.78 -4.35 -6.63
CA ALA A 26 -14.14 -4.95 -7.91
C ALA A 26 -15.41 -5.82 -7.81
N LEU A 27 -15.57 -6.57 -6.71
CA LEU A 27 -16.80 -7.32 -6.44
C LEU A 27 -18.00 -6.39 -6.22
N VAL A 28 -17.83 -5.31 -5.45
CA VAL A 28 -18.89 -4.32 -5.23
C VAL A 28 -19.30 -3.70 -6.57
N MET A 29 -18.37 -3.32 -7.45
CA MET A 29 -18.72 -2.82 -8.78
C MET A 29 -19.41 -3.83 -9.68
N SER A 30 -19.07 -5.12 -9.56
CA SER A 30 -19.61 -6.16 -10.43
C SER A 30 -21.02 -6.59 -10.02
N PHE A 31 -21.36 -6.47 -8.74
CA PHE A 31 -22.59 -7.04 -8.18
C PHE A 31 -23.51 -6.03 -7.48
N SER A 32 -23.06 -4.81 -7.18
CA SER A 32 -23.89 -3.79 -6.53
C SER A 32 -24.78 -3.09 -7.55
N PRO A 33 -26.09 -2.97 -7.31
CA PRO A 33 -26.97 -2.09 -8.09
C PRO A 33 -26.95 -0.64 -7.57
N PHE A 34 -26.25 -0.35 -6.47
CA PHE A 34 -26.22 0.96 -5.83
C PHE A 34 -24.90 1.69 -6.10
N THR A 35 -24.97 2.79 -6.85
CA THR A 35 -23.81 3.63 -7.21
C THR A 35 -23.10 4.24 -6.00
N PHE A 36 -23.82 4.57 -4.93
CA PHE A 36 -23.19 5.12 -3.72
C PHE A 36 -22.24 4.10 -3.06
N LEU A 37 -22.59 2.80 -3.09
CA LEU A 37 -21.71 1.75 -2.56
C LEU A 37 -20.43 1.63 -3.40
N GLU A 38 -20.53 1.72 -4.73
CA GLU A 38 -19.37 1.70 -5.63
C GLU A 38 -18.41 2.86 -5.38
N VAL A 39 -18.96 4.08 -5.28
CA VAL A 39 -18.17 5.30 -5.03
C VAL A 39 -17.50 5.22 -3.65
N SER A 40 -18.22 4.77 -2.63
CA SER A 40 -17.65 4.62 -1.28
C SER A 40 -16.54 3.56 -1.23
N ALA A 41 -16.71 2.43 -1.92
CA ALA A 41 -15.70 1.38 -2.02
C ALA A 41 -14.46 1.82 -2.80
N LEU A 42 -14.64 2.60 -3.87
CA LEU A 42 -13.55 3.27 -4.59
C LEU A 42 -12.75 4.21 -3.70
N CYS A 43 -13.43 5.14 -3.04
CA CYS A 43 -12.79 6.10 -2.14
C CYS A 43 -11.99 5.38 -1.04
N PHE A 44 -12.57 4.34 -0.46
CA PHE A 44 -11.89 3.55 0.57
C PHE A 44 -10.63 2.84 0.03
N ALA A 45 -10.72 2.18 -1.14
CA ALA A 45 -9.57 1.52 -1.76
C ALA A 45 -8.44 2.50 -2.10
N VAL A 46 -8.77 3.68 -2.61
CA VAL A 46 -7.79 4.74 -2.90
C VAL A 46 -7.09 5.20 -1.62
N VAL A 47 -7.84 5.47 -0.54
CA VAL A 47 -7.26 5.90 0.75
C VAL A 47 -6.33 4.83 1.32
N VAL A 48 -6.74 3.55 1.31
CA VAL A 48 -5.91 2.42 1.77
C VAL A 48 -4.64 2.31 0.92
N THR A 49 -4.74 2.52 -0.39
CA THR A 49 -3.59 2.51 -1.30
C THR A 49 -2.60 3.62 -0.97
N GLN A 50 -3.08 4.85 -0.80
CA GLN A 50 -2.22 6.00 -0.47
C GLN A 50 -1.53 5.82 0.89
N LEU A 51 -2.24 5.31 1.89
CA LEU A 51 -1.65 4.97 3.19
C LEU A 51 -0.57 3.89 3.05
N THR A 52 -0.84 2.84 2.29
CA THR A 52 0.12 1.75 2.09
C THR A 52 1.38 2.22 1.36
N ILE A 53 1.23 3.10 0.35
CA ILE A 53 2.36 3.73 -0.35
C ILE A 53 3.16 4.64 0.59
N TYR A 54 2.49 5.47 1.40
CA TYR A 54 3.15 6.33 2.38
C TYR A 54 3.98 5.52 3.38
N TRP A 55 3.42 4.42 3.91
CA TRP A 55 4.13 3.52 4.81
C TRP A 55 5.29 2.80 4.12
N THR A 56 5.11 2.41 2.86
CA THR A 56 6.18 1.82 2.03
C THR A 56 7.35 2.79 1.91
N LYS A 57 7.08 4.05 1.57
CA LYS A 57 8.11 5.08 1.45
C LYS A 57 8.83 5.30 2.79
N LYS A 58 8.08 5.43 3.88
CA LYS A 58 8.65 5.63 5.22
C LYS A 58 9.50 4.44 5.68
N VAL A 59 9.10 3.20 5.36
CA VAL A 59 9.93 2.01 5.67
C VAL A 59 11.16 1.94 4.78
N GLY A 60 11.03 2.30 3.50
CA GLY A 60 12.14 2.35 2.54
C GLY A 60 13.22 3.36 2.92
N GLU A 61 12.85 4.56 3.37
CA GLU A 61 13.79 5.58 3.87
C GLU A 61 14.58 5.10 5.10
N ASN A 62 13.99 4.21 5.91
CA ASN A 62 14.66 3.60 7.07
C ASN A 62 15.52 2.39 6.71
N ASN A 63 15.54 1.95 5.45
CA ASN A 63 16.32 0.81 5.00
C ASN A 63 17.60 1.29 4.27
N PRO A 64 18.80 1.06 4.82
CA PRO A 64 20.04 1.57 4.25
C PRO A 64 20.34 1.02 2.84
N MET A 65 19.82 -0.15 2.48
CA MET A 65 19.98 -0.72 1.14
C MET A 65 19.14 0.02 0.09
N VAL A 66 17.93 0.46 0.47
CA VAL A 66 17.06 1.24 -0.43
C VAL A 66 17.59 2.67 -0.55
N ALA A 67 18.08 3.25 0.55
CA ALA A 67 18.76 4.53 0.53
C ALA A 67 20.01 4.52 -0.37
N SER A 68 20.82 3.44 -0.36
CA SER A 68 21.99 3.35 -1.24
C SER A 68 21.60 3.20 -2.72
N VAL A 69 20.53 2.46 -3.01
CA VAL A 69 20.01 2.32 -4.38
C VAL A 69 19.44 3.65 -4.88
N TYR A 70 18.68 4.37 -4.06
CA TYR A 70 18.19 5.72 -4.39
C TYR A 70 19.32 6.72 -4.59
N LYS A 71 20.36 6.68 -3.74
CA LYS A 71 21.54 7.55 -3.87
C LYS A 71 22.34 7.26 -5.15
N ASN A 72 22.46 5.98 -5.52
CA ASN A 72 23.11 5.58 -6.76
C ASN A 72 22.27 5.85 -8.03
N LEU A 73 20.94 5.85 -7.93
CA LEU A 73 20.04 6.08 -9.06
C LEU A 73 19.76 7.56 -9.33
N ILE A 74 19.66 8.38 -8.29
CA ILE A 74 19.26 9.79 -8.43
C ILE A 74 20.48 10.71 -8.53
N GLY A 75 21.67 10.27 -8.08
CA GLY A 75 22.85 11.14 -8.00
C GLY A 75 22.61 12.24 -6.97
N ASP A 76 23.63 12.55 -6.17
CA ASP A 76 23.60 13.78 -5.35
C ASP A 76 23.45 15.02 -6.24
#